data_AF-A0A3N5KZW7-F1
#
_entry.id   AF-A0A3N5KZW7-F1
#
_cell.length_a   1.000
_cell.length_b   1.000
_cell.length_c   1.000
_cell.angle_alpha   90.00
_cell.angle_beta   90.00
_cell.angle_gamma   90.00
#
_symmetry.space_group_name_H-M   'P 1'
#
loop_
_entity.id
_entity.type
_entity.pdbx_description
1 polymer ?
#
loop_
_entity_poly.entity_id
_entity_poly.type
_entity_poly.pdbx_seq_one_letter_code
_entity_poly.pdbx_strand_id
1 'polypeptide(L)'
;MTSLRRCRAALIVLMALASLSSAWAAGFPELGVVPRNGGFRMDGYWVWCGSVIKADDGRYHMFASRWPKGLTFHPGWMTNSEIVRAVADKPQGPYTFQQVVLPARGAEYWDGRATHNPSITRHGDTYILFYIGSMHPFDDPPLGVPFALTDPRAIVARSHKRIGIATAKRIEGPWTRSDRPVLDTQPG
;
A
#
# COMPACT_ATOMS: atom_id res chain seq x y z
N MET A 1 -19.16 -35.94 -58.31
CA MET A 1 -17.90 -36.06 -57.55
C MET A 1 -17.15 -34.75 -57.77
N THR A 2 -17.04 -33.80 -56.85
CA THR A 2 -16.50 -33.88 -55.48
C THR A 2 -17.06 -32.68 -54.69
N SER A 3 -18.02 -32.97 -53.81
CA SER A 3 -18.69 -31.98 -52.97
C SER A 3 -17.99 -31.84 -51.60
N LEU A 4 -18.18 -30.67 -50.98
CA LEU A 4 -18.21 -30.46 -49.53
C LEU A 4 -17.18 -31.24 -48.68
N ARG A 5 -15.90 -30.84 -48.70
CA ARG A 5 -14.94 -31.31 -47.66
C ARG A 5 -14.04 -30.24 -47.03
N ARG A 6 -14.20 -28.95 -47.36
CA ARG A 6 -13.30 -27.91 -46.83
C ARG A 6 -13.88 -26.94 -45.80
N CYS A 7 -15.17 -27.02 -45.45
CA CYS A 7 -15.78 -26.10 -44.46
C CYS A 7 -15.94 -26.66 -43.04
N ARG A 8 -15.67 -27.94 -42.78
CA ARG A 8 -15.83 -28.52 -41.41
C ARG A 8 -14.57 -28.43 -40.53
N ALA A 9 -13.38 -28.31 -41.11
CA ALA A 9 -12.14 -28.25 -40.33
C ALA A 9 -11.90 -26.90 -39.65
N ALA A 10 -12.32 -25.79 -40.27
CA ALA A 10 -12.13 -24.44 -39.71
C ALA A 10 -13.02 -24.16 -38.49
N LEU A 11 -14.19 -24.82 -38.37
CA LEU A 11 -15.10 -24.61 -37.26
C LEU A 11 -14.67 -25.34 -35.97
N ILE A 12 -13.90 -26.43 -36.09
CA ILE A 12 -13.43 -27.23 -34.95
C ILE A 12 -12.23 -26.56 -34.26
N VAL A 13 -11.38 -25.85 -35.01
CA VAL A 13 -10.23 -25.12 -34.43
C VAL A 13 -10.67 -23.88 -33.66
N LEU A 14 -11.79 -23.24 -34.02
CA LEU A 14 -12.31 -22.07 -33.28
C LEU A 14 -12.96 -22.45 -31.94
N MET A 15 -13.56 -23.65 -31.83
CA MET A 15 -14.17 -24.12 -30.57
C MET A 15 -13.15 -24.63 -29.55
N ALA A 16 -11.95 -25.04 -29.98
CA ALA A 16 -10.89 -25.50 -29.07
C ALA A 16 -10.14 -24.36 -28.35
N LEU A 17 -10.26 -23.12 -28.83
CA LEU A 17 -9.65 -21.94 -28.19
C LEU A 17 -10.55 -21.30 -27.11
N ALA A 18 -11.84 -21.58 -27.13
CA ALA A 18 -12.78 -21.10 -26.11
C ALA A 18 -12.77 -21.92 -24.80
N SER A 19 -12.16 -23.12 -24.81
CA SER A 19 -12.06 -23.99 -23.64
C SER A 19 -10.77 -23.81 -22.85
N LEU A 20 -9.83 -22.98 -23.31
CA LEU A 20 -8.56 -22.72 -22.62
C LEU A 20 -8.63 -21.56 -21.61
N SER A 21 -9.74 -20.80 -21.56
CA SER A 21 -9.89 -19.68 -20.62
C SER A 21 -10.38 -20.08 -19.23
N SER A 22 -10.86 -21.32 -19.03
CA SER A 22 -11.43 -21.75 -17.74
C SER A 22 -10.38 -22.21 -16.72
N ALA A 23 -9.14 -22.51 -17.14
CA ALA A 23 -8.13 -23.07 -16.25
C ALA A 23 -7.47 -22.04 -15.31
N TRP A 24 -7.57 -20.73 -15.59
CA TRP A 24 -7.02 -19.68 -14.73
C TRP A 24 -7.94 -19.29 -13.57
N ALA A 25 -9.25 -19.56 -13.68
CA ALA A 25 -10.22 -19.25 -12.63
C ALA A 25 -10.21 -20.25 -11.46
N ALA A 26 -9.51 -21.38 -11.60
CA ALA A 26 -9.56 -22.50 -10.66
C ALA A 26 -8.68 -22.33 -9.40
N GLY A 27 -7.93 -21.24 -9.27
CA GLY A 27 -6.98 -21.08 -8.16
C GLY A 27 -7.61 -20.79 -6.80
N PHE A 28 -8.73 -20.05 -6.77
CA PHE A 28 -9.36 -19.59 -5.52
C PHE A 28 -10.84 -19.23 -5.75
N PRO A 29 -11.77 -20.20 -5.69
CA PRO A 29 -13.18 -19.97 -6.02
C PRO A 29 -13.86 -18.92 -5.13
N GLU A 30 -13.36 -18.73 -3.92
CA GLU A 30 -13.88 -17.73 -2.97
C GLU A 30 -13.40 -16.29 -3.25
N LEU A 31 -12.31 -16.10 -4.02
CA LEU A 31 -11.76 -14.76 -4.29
C LEU A 31 -12.56 -13.98 -5.34
N GLY A 32 -13.47 -14.64 -6.05
CA GLY A 32 -14.33 -14.01 -7.06
C GLY A 32 -13.55 -13.31 -8.18
N VAL A 33 -14.23 -12.42 -8.91
CA VAL A 33 -13.63 -11.62 -9.98
C VAL A 33 -13.06 -10.33 -9.40
N VAL A 34 -11.77 -10.07 -9.61
CA VAL A 34 -11.14 -8.79 -9.23
C VAL A 34 -11.62 -7.67 -10.17
N PRO A 35 -12.29 -6.62 -9.66
CA PRO A 35 -12.78 -5.54 -10.52
C PRO A 35 -11.63 -4.72 -11.10
N ARG A 36 -11.67 -4.46 -12.42
CA ARG A 36 -10.63 -3.67 -13.12
C ARG A 36 -10.39 -2.28 -12.51
N ASN A 37 -11.43 -1.66 -11.97
CA ASN A 37 -11.37 -0.34 -11.34
C ASN A 37 -11.47 -0.40 -9.80
N GLY A 38 -11.16 -1.54 -9.20
CA GLY A 38 -11.00 -1.67 -7.76
C GLY A 38 -9.69 -1.06 -7.25
N GLY A 39 -9.42 -1.28 -5.97
CA GLY A 39 -8.20 -0.90 -5.27
C GLY A 39 -8.11 0.61 -4.99
N PHE A 40 -6.89 1.04 -4.67
CA PHE A 40 -6.58 2.42 -4.36
C PHE A 40 -5.43 2.89 -5.26
N ARG A 41 -5.57 4.09 -5.82
CA ARG A 41 -4.54 4.74 -6.64
C ARG A 41 -4.58 6.24 -6.39
N MET A 42 -3.44 6.89 -6.54
CA MET A 42 -3.31 8.34 -6.47
C MET A 42 -2.35 8.82 -7.56
N ASP A 43 -2.81 9.74 -8.40
CA ASP A 43 -1.96 10.34 -9.42
C ASP A 43 -0.81 11.12 -8.77
N GLY A 44 0.38 11.03 -9.34
CA GLY A 44 1.59 11.63 -8.77
C GLY A 44 2.21 10.88 -7.59
N TYR A 45 1.60 9.79 -7.09
CA TYR A 45 2.12 9.04 -5.94
C TYR A 45 2.35 7.55 -6.26
N TRP A 46 3.43 7.00 -5.71
CA TRP A 46 3.50 5.58 -5.43
C TRP A 46 2.56 5.30 -4.26
N VAL A 47 1.77 4.23 -4.35
CA VAL A 47 0.89 3.77 -3.28
C VAL A 47 1.18 2.29 -3.05
N TRP A 48 1.46 1.92 -1.80
CA TRP A 48 1.89 0.57 -1.45
C TRP A 48 1.46 0.19 -0.02
N CYS A 49 1.62 -1.08 0.35
CA CYS A 49 1.32 -1.59 1.70
C CYS A 49 -0.09 -1.26 2.21
N GLY A 50 -1.12 -1.58 1.42
CA GLY A 50 -2.51 -1.38 1.84
C GLY A 50 -2.90 -2.33 2.99
N SER A 51 -3.50 -1.79 4.04
CA SER A 51 -4.13 -2.51 5.13
C SER A 51 -5.55 -1.98 5.34
N VAL A 52 -6.55 -2.86 5.41
CA VAL A 52 -7.97 -2.47 5.37
C VAL A 52 -8.68 -2.94 6.62
N ILE A 53 -9.54 -2.09 7.18
CA ILE A 53 -10.49 -2.45 8.24
C ILE A 53 -11.90 -1.95 7.88
N LYS A 54 -12.93 -2.70 8.25
CA LYS A 54 -14.32 -2.21 8.22
C LYS A 54 -14.58 -1.44 9.52
N ALA A 55 -15.00 -0.18 9.43
CA ALA A 55 -15.23 0.67 10.61
C ALA A 55 -16.72 0.72 11.00
N ASP A 56 -17.02 1.45 12.09
CA ASP A 56 -18.38 1.58 12.64
C ASP A 56 -19.35 2.31 11.71
N ASP A 57 -18.82 3.08 10.75
CA ASP A 57 -19.61 3.70 9.68
C ASP A 57 -20.05 2.71 8.59
N GLY A 58 -19.71 1.41 8.74
CA GLY A 58 -20.05 0.35 7.80
C GLY A 58 -19.19 0.34 6.54
N ARG A 59 -18.25 1.28 6.37
CA ARG A 59 -17.38 1.39 5.20
C ARG A 59 -16.02 0.74 5.46
N TYR A 60 -15.27 0.53 4.37
CA TYR A 60 -13.92 -0.01 4.39
C TYR A 60 -12.92 1.13 4.36
N HIS A 61 -12.02 1.16 5.33
CA HIS A 61 -10.98 2.17 5.49
C HIS A 61 -9.63 1.50 5.21
N MET A 62 -8.99 1.89 4.11
CA MET A 62 -7.64 1.47 3.76
C MET A 62 -6.63 2.46 4.30
N PHE A 63 -5.66 1.97 5.05
CA PHE A 63 -4.42 2.66 5.37
C PHE A 63 -3.36 2.20 4.38
N ALA A 64 -2.65 3.12 3.74
CA ALA A 64 -1.61 2.78 2.77
C ALA A 64 -0.42 3.73 2.91
N SER A 65 0.75 3.25 2.53
CA SER A 65 1.90 4.12 2.35
C SER A 65 1.78 4.85 1.02
N ARG A 66 2.14 6.12 0.97
CA ARG A 66 2.38 6.82 -0.29
C ARG A 66 3.64 7.67 -0.23
N TRP A 67 4.27 7.89 -1.38
CA TRP A 67 5.34 8.87 -1.57
C TRP A 67 5.35 9.39 -3.01
N PRO A 68 5.89 10.59 -3.29
CA PRO A 68 5.83 11.19 -4.61
C PRO A 68 6.52 10.34 -5.70
N LYS A 69 5.91 10.24 -6.88
CA LYS A 69 6.50 9.60 -8.08
C LYS A 69 7.72 10.32 -8.63
N GLY A 70 7.96 11.57 -8.21
CA GLY A 70 9.22 12.27 -8.47
C GLY A 70 10.43 11.60 -7.81
N LEU A 71 10.22 10.71 -6.83
CA LEU A 71 11.26 9.90 -6.23
C LEU A 71 11.25 8.48 -6.81
N THR A 72 12.40 7.83 -6.79
CA THR A 72 12.50 6.40 -7.11
C THR A 72 11.61 5.59 -6.16
N PHE A 73 11.01 4.49 -6.66
CA PHE A 73 10.20 3.61 -5.81
C PHE A 73 11.00 3.14 -4.58
N HIS A 74 12.19 2.57 -4.83
CA HIS A 74 13.21 2.30 -3.81
C HIS A 74 14.49 3.05 -4.19
N PRO A 75 15.11 3.83 -3.29
CA PRO A 75 14.81 3.99 -1.85
C PRO A 75 13.83 5.10 -1.44
N GLY A 76 13.07 5.73 -2.34
CA GLY A 76 12.18 6.85 -1.98
C GLY A 76 11.19 6.56 -0.84
N TRP A 77 10.66 5.34 -0.76
CA TRP A 77 9.77 4.96 0.35
C TRP A 77 10.41 5.10 1.74
N MET A 78 11.74 4.98 1.85
CA MET A 78 12.46 4.99 3.12
C MET A 78 12.59 6.40 3.73
N THR A 79 12.42 7.43 2.90
CA THR A 79 12.76 8.83 3.21
C THR A 79 11.55 9.74 3.19
N ASN A 80 10.56 9.46 2.33
CA ASN A 80 9.40 10.35 2.12
C ASN A 80 8.04 9.63 2.14
N SER A 81 7.96 8.40 2.68
CA SER A 81 6.64 7.77 2.85
C SER A 81 5.84 8.47 3.94
N GLU A 82 4.56 8.66 3.69
CA GLU A 82 3.55 8.99 4.68
C GLU A 82 2.43 7.95 4.64
N ILE A 83 1.75 7.77 5.77
CA ILE A 83 0.56 6.90 5.82
C ILE A 83 -0.68 7.73 5.55
N VAL A 84 -1.50 7.27 4.63
CA VAL A 84 -2.80 7.87 4.29
C VAL A 84 -3.95 6.95 4.61
N ARG A 85 -5.15 7.53 4.74
CA ARG A 85 -6.42 6.79 4.79
C ARG A 85 -7.24 7.09 3.53
N ALA A 86 -7.82 6.05 2.96
CA ALA A 86 -8.82 6.11 1.89
C ALA A 86 -10.02 5.23 2.26
N VAL A 87 -11.20 5.52 1.69
CA VAL A 87 -12.45 4.83 2.04
C VAL A 87 -13.17 4.28 0.82
N ALA A 88 -13.90 3.18 1.01
CA ALA A 88 -14.75 2.57 0.01
C ALA A 88 -15.99 1.92 0.64
N ASP A 89 -17.08 1.81 -0.11
CA ASP A 89 -18.29 1.09 0.33
C ASP A 89 -18.14 -0.43 0.17
N LYS A 90 -17.15 -0.89 -0.60
CA LYS A 90 -16.86 -2.30 -0.89
C LYS A 90 -15.41 -2.64 -0.55
N PRO A 91 -15.10 -3.87 -0.08
CA PRO A 91 -13.74 -4.24 0.29
C PRO A 91 -12.75 -4.14 -0.88
N GLN A 92 -13.21 -4.39 -2.10
CA GLN A 92 -12.43 -4.25 -3.33
C GLN A 92 -12.21 -2.81 -3.80
N GLY A 93 -12.77 -1.79 -3.15
CA GLY A 93 -12.76 -0.41 -3.67
C GLY A 93 -13.80 -0.14 -4.78
N PRO A 94 -13.62 0.92 -5.58
CA PRO A 94 -12.50 1.86 -5.55
C PRO A 94 -12.42 2.62 -4.23
N TYR A 95 -11.21 2.84 -3.74
CA TYR A 95 -10.96 3.65 -2.55
C TYR A 95 -10.73 5.12 -2.92
N THR A 96 -11.35 6.02 -2.16
CA THR A 96 -11.20 7.47 -2.31
C THR A 96 -10.37 8.01 -1.15
N PHE A 97 -9.28 8.72 -1.46
CA PHE A 97 -8.42 9.37 -0.47
C PHE A 97 -9.23 10.27 0.47
N GLN A 98 -8.91 10.25 1.76
CA GLN A 98 -9.56 11.07 2.78
C GLN A 98 -8.58 11.96 3.54
N GLN A 99 -7.44 11.42 3.96
CA GLN A 99 -6.51 12.15 4.82
C GLN A 99 -5.09 11.58 4.79
N VAL A 100 -4.12 12.44 5.11
CA VAL A 100 -2.79 12.02 5.56
C VAL A 100 -2.88 11.75 7.06
N VAL A 101 -2.64 10.50 7.45
CA VAL A 101 -2.79 10.02 8.83
C VAL A 101 -1.52 10.30 9.62
N LEU A 102 -0.37 9.84 9.10
CA LEU A 102 0.93 10.05 9.71
C LEU A 102 1.84 10.78 8.71
N PRO A 103 1.82 12.12 8.68
CA PRO A 103 2.76 12.90 7.87
C PRO A 103 4.17 12.87 8.49
N ALA A 104 5.15 13.39 7.76
CA ALA A 104 6.42 13.78 8.35
C ALA A 104 6.18 14.78 9.50
N ARG A 105 6.95 14.64 10.59
CA ARG A 105 6.83 15.48 11.79
C ARG A 105 8.14 16.09 12.27
N GLY A 106 9.22 15.98 11.50
CA GLY A 106 10.52 16.59 11.80
C GLY A 106 11.55 15.59 12.33
N ALA A 107 12.84 15.84 12.05
CA ALA A 107 13.94 14.90 12.33
C ALA A 107 14.21 14.68 13.84
N GLU A 108 13.63 15.50 14.71
CA GLU A 108 13.65 15.36 16.16
C GLU A 108 12.86 14.14 16.66
N TYR A 109 11.96 13.59 15.84
CA TYR A 109 11.21 12.38 16.16
C TYR A 109 11.84 11.14 15.49
N TRP A 110 11.79 10.00 16.19
CA TRP A 110 12.36 8.74 15.73
C TRP A 110 11.77 8.23 14.39
N ASP A 111 10.53 8.61 14.11
CA ASP A 111 9.74 8.31 12.89
C ASP A 111 9.39 9.59 12.11
N GLY A 112 10.22 10.61 12.28
CA GLY A 112 9.91 11.96 11.88
C GLY A 112 9.98 12.25 10.39
N ARG A 113 10.75 11.45 9.63
CA ARG A 113 10.92 11.65 8.18
C ARG A 113 9.96 10.79 7.36
N ALA A 114 9.85 9.51 7.68
CA ALA A 114 8.95 8.63 6.96
C ALA A 114 8.19 7.68 7.88
N THR A 115 6.94 7.42 7.50
CA THR A 115 6.11 6.33 8.01
C THR A 115 5.66 5.45 6.86
N HIS A 116 5.82 4.14 7.02
CA HIS A 116 5.63 3.18 5.94
C HIS A 116 5.00 1.88 6.47
N ASN A 117 4.48 1.07 5.55
CA ASN A 117 3.92 -0.25 5.81
C ASN A 117 2.90 -0.31 6.97
N PRO A 118 1.77 0.43 6.87
CA PRO A 118 0.74 0.41 7.90
C PRO A 118 0.10 -0.98 8.05
N SER A 119 -0.28 -1.32 9.27
CA SER A 119 -1.19 -2.42 9.58
C SER A 119 -2.22 -1.95 10.61
N ILE A 120 -3.50 -1.93 10.21
CA ILE A 120 -4.59 -1.47 11.05
C ILE A 120 -5.31 -2.65 11.71
N THR A 121 -5.55 -2.53 13.01
CA THR A 121 -6.43 -3.42 13.76
C THR A 121 -7.25 -2.63 14.78
N ARG A 122 -8.20 -3.28 15.43
CA ARG A 122 -8.98 -2.70 16.53
C ARG A 122 -8.98 -3.66 17.71
N HIS A 123 -8.77 -3.12 18.91
CA HIS A 123 -8.91 -3.84 20.15
C HIS A 123 -9.81 -3.03 21.09
N GLY A 124 -10.95 -3.60 21.48
CA GLY A 124 -12.00 -2.88 22.20
C GLY A 124 -12.48 -1.65 21.42
N ASP A 125 -12.49 -0.50 22.09
CA ASP A 125 -12.90 0.80 21.52
C ASP A 125 -11.77 1.54 20.79
N THR A 126 -10.59 0.92 20.64
CA THR A 126 -9.38 1.59 20.18
C THR A 126 -8.87 1.01 18.86
N TYR A 127 -8.70 1.88 17.87
CA TYR A 127 -7.98 1.57 16.64
C TYR A 127 -6.47 1.67 16.89
N ILE A 128 -5.74 0.68 16.40
CA ILE A 128 -4.30 0.52 16.59
C ILE A 128 -3.66 0.37 15.21
N LEU A 129 -2.81 1.32 14.85
CA LEU A 129 -2.07 1.35 13.60
C LEU A 129 -0.60 1.07 13.88
N PHE A 130 -0.13 -0.10 13.48
CA PHE A 130 1.29 -0.43 13.47
C PHE A 130 1.93 0.13 12.20
N TYR A 131 3.16 0.61 12.28
CA TYR A 131 3.88 1.13 11.12
C TYR A 131 5.40 1.05 11.30
N ILE A 132 6.12 1.09 10.18
CA ILE A 132 7.56 1.35 10.16
C ILE A 132 7.76 2.87 10.22
N GLY A 133 8.55 3.34 11.17
CA GLY A 133 9.05 4.72 11.20
C GLY A 133 10.55 4.78 10.91
N SER A 134 11.01 5.86 10.29
CA SER A 134 12.42 6.16 10.12
C SER A 134 12.70 7.66 10.24
N MET A 135 13.95 7.98 10.51
CA MET A 135 14.47 9.34 10.53
C MET A 135 15.81 9.43 9.78
N HIS A 136 16.12 10.63 9.32
CA HIS A 136 17.46 11.05 8.91
C HIS A 136 17.62 12.55 9.15
N PRO A 137 18.85 13.04 9.43
CA PRO A 137 19.09 14.45 9.74
C PRO A 137 19.22 15.34 8.49
N PHE A 138 19.36 14.77 7.29
CA PHE A 138 19.56 15.52 6.06
C PHE A 138 18.26 16.09 5.47
N ASP A 139 18.40 17.00 4.52
CA ASP A 139 17.31 17.50 3.68
C ASP A 139 16.66 16.39 2.84
N ASP A 140 15.41 16.63 2.47
CA ASP A 140 14.65 15.71 1.62
C ASP A 140 15.29 15.61 0.23
N PRO A 141 15.22 14.43 -0.42
CA PRO A 141 15.71 14.26 -1.78
C PRO A 141 14.92 15.14 -2.76
N PRO A 142 15.61 15.85 -3.68
CA PRO A 142 14.93 16.67 -4.67
C PRO A 142 14.12 15.77 -5.61
N LEU A 143 12.88 16.19 -5.91
CA LEU A 143 12.02 15.49 -6.84
C LEU A 143 12.61 15.52 -8.26
N GLY A 144 12.47 14.42 -8.99
CA GLY A 144 12.97 14.25 -10.36
C GLY A 144 14.45 13.87 -10.42
N VAL A 145 15.15 13.83 -9.29
CA VAL A 145 16.55 13.40 -9.22
C VAL A 145 16.61 12.02 -8.55
N PRO A 146 16.92 10.95 -9.30
CA PRO A 146 17.09 9.62 -8.71
C PRO A 146 18.25 9.62 -7.72
N PHE A 147 18.09 8.89 -6.62
CA PHE A 147 19.16 8.62 -5.67
C PHE A 147 19.28 7.13 -5.38
N ALA A 148 20.50 6.69 -5.07
CA ALA A 148 20.86 5.30 -4.89
C ALA A 148 20.82 4.88 -3.42
N LEU A 149 20.98 3.57 -3.18
CA LEU A 149 21.09 3.02 -1.82
C LEU A 149 22.35 3.43 -1.07
N THR A 150 23.36 3.88 -1.80
CA THR A 150 24.61 4.43 -1.25
C THR A 150 24.48 5.89 -0.81
N ASP A 151 23.32 6.53 -1.05
CA ASP A 151 23.07 7.89 -0.59
C ASP A 151 23.01 7.95 0.95
N PRO A 152 23.65 8.93 1.61
CA PRO A 152 23.61 9.07 3.07
C PRO A 152 22.20 9.08 3.66
N ARG A 153 21.21 9.68 2.96
CA ARG A 153 19.79 9.67 3.37
C ARG A 153 19.24 8.25 3.41
N ALA A 154 19.49 7.48 2.36
CA ALA A 154 19.03 6.10 2.28
C ALA A 154 19.70 5.21 3.34
N ILE A 155 21.01 5.39 3.57
CA ILE A 155 21.79 4.64 4.55
C ILE A 155 21.27 4.91 5.97
N VAL A 156 21.15 6.18 6.36
CA VAL A 156 20.69 6.56 7.72
C VAL A 156 19.23 6.19 7.92
N ALA A 157 18.35 6.49 6.95
CA ALA A 157 16.96 6.07 7.03
C ALA A 157 16.83 4.54 7.16
N ARG A 158 17.74 3.77 6.55
CA ARG A 158 17.76 2.31 6.66
C ARG A 158 18.05 1.85 8.08
N SER A 159 19.10 2.37 8.70
CA SER A 159 19.55 1.95 10.03
C SER A 159 18.61 2.41 11.15
N HIS A 160 17.87 3.49 10.92
CA HIS A 160 16.89 4.05 11.87
C HIS A 160 15.48 3.46 11.75
N LYS A 161 15.24 2.49 10.87
CA LYS A 161 13.92 1.84 10.78
C LYS A 161 13.55 1.17 12.10
N ARG A 162 12.38 1.50 12.64
CA ARG A 162 11.79 0.90 13.85
C ARG A 162 10.30 0.69 13.66
N ILE A 163 9.68 -0.11 14.51
CA ILE A 163 8.22 -0.29 14.52
C ILE A 163 7.60 0.59 15.59
N GLY A 164 6.57 1.35 15.20
CA GLY A 164 5.77 2.19 16.08
C GLY A 164 4.30 1.79 16.08
N ILE A 165 3.57 2.41 16.99
CA ILE A 165 2.12 2.34 17.09
C ILE A 165 1.57 3.77 17.12
N ALA A 166 0.48 3.98 16.39
CA ALA A 166 -0.40 5.12 16.57
C ALA A 166 -1.80 4.61 16.95
N THR A 167 -2.49 5.32 17.85
CA THR A 167 -3.83 4.93 18.33
C THR A 167 -4.85 6.03 18.12
N ALA A 168 -6.11 5.63 17.94
CA ALA A 168 -7.25 6.55 17.85
C ALA A 168 -8.53 5.89 18.37
N LYS A 169 -9.45 6.69 18.92
CA LYS A 169 -10.80 6.22 19.30
C LYS A 169 -11.79 6.22 18.14
N ARG A 170 -11.50 6.97 17.07
CA ARG A 170 -12.28 7.02 15.83
C ARG A 170 -11.36 6.71 14.65
N ILE A 171 -11.90 6.11 13.59
CA ILE A 171 -11.10 5.73 12.42
C ILE A 171 -10.54 6.96 11.68
N GLU A 172 -11.23 8.11 11.78
CA GLU A 172 -10.77 9.42 11.31
C GLU A 172 -9.58 9.95 12.12
N GLY A 173 -9.41 9.53 13.38
CA GLY A 173 -8.52 10.16 14.34
C GLY A 173 -9.25 11.11 15.32
N PRO A 174 -8.49 11.98 16.03
CA PRO A 174 -7.05 12.21 15.89
C PRO A 174 -6.21 10.97 16.23
N TRP A 175 -5.06 10.85 15.57
CA TRP A 175 -4.10 9.75 15.77
C TRP A 175 -2.98 10.19 16.71
N THR A 176 -2.80 9.45 17.80
CA THR A 176 -1.73 9.69 18.77
C THR A 176 -0.58 8.74 18.47
N ARG A 177 0.57 9.27 18.04
CA ARG A 177 1.79 8.48 17.76
C ARG A 177 2.54 8.23 19.06
N SER A 178 3.13 7.05 19.21
CA SER A 178 4.05 6.79 20.31
C SER A 178 5.30 7.68 20.21
N ASP A 179 5.76 8.19 21.36
CA ASP A 179 7.00 8.97 21.47
C ASP A 179 8.25 8.12 21.30
N ARG A 180 8.13 6.80 21.46
CA ARG A 180 9.22 5.82 21.30
C ARG A 180 8.77 4.63 20.44
N PRO A 181 9.69 3.95 19.73
CA PRO A 181 9.35 2.73 19.01
C PRO A 181 8.90 1.63 20.00
N VAL A 182 8.01 0.74 19.54
CA VAL A 182 7.53 -0.41 20.33
C VAL A 182 8.39 -1.67 20.12
N LEU A 183 9.11 -1.74 19.01
CA LEU A 183 10.12 -2.77 18.77
C LEU A 183 11.41 -2.10 18.28
N ASP A 184 12.47 -2.28 19.06
CA ASP A 184 13.82 -1.83 18.73
C ASP A 184 14.61 -2.92 17.98
N THR A 185 15.74 -2.53 17.39
CA THR A 185 16.70 -3.46 16.78
C THR A 185 17.60 -4.06 17.84
N GLN A 186 17.94 -5.34 17.71
CA GLN A 186 19.01 -5.96 18.50
C GLN A 186 20.38 -5.68 17.84
N PRO A 187 21.46 -5.47 18.62
CA PRO A 187 22.81 -5.53 18.10
C PRO A 187 23.07 -6.87 17.41
N GLY A 188 23.77 -6.83 16.27
CA GLY A 188 24.21 -8.01 15.52
C GLY A 188 25.60 -8.48 15.93
#